data_AF-A0A3M8H1I6-F1
#
_entry.id   AF-A0A3M8H1I6-F1
#
_cell.length_a   1.000
_cell.length_b   1.000
_cell.length_c   1.000
_cell.angle_alpha   90.00
_cell.angle_beta   90.00
_cell.angle_gamma   90.00
#
_symmetry.space_group_name_H-M   'P 1'
#
loop_
_entity.id
_entity.type
_entity.pdbx_description
1 polymer ?
#
loop_
_entity_poly.entity_id
_entity_poly.type
_entity_poly.pdbx_seq_one_letter_code
_entity_poly.pdbx_strand_id
1 'polypeptide(L)' 'MPSHSIAFYEEQFKVYIMENMLGEKTETLKDFLLQLIDDHQNDYKEINYAYLKVKKELLGTKDNIENGKL' A
#
# COMPACT_ATOMS: atom_id res chain seq x y z
N MET A 1 -18.33 2.74 -11.65
CA MET A 1 -17.90 3.33 -10.37
C MET A 1 -17.04 4.54 -10.67
N PRO A 2 -17.07 5.61 -9.85
CA PRO A 2 -16.16 6.74 -10.00
C PRO A 2 -14.72 6.27 -9.78
N SER A 3 -13.79 6.87 -10.53
CA SER A 3 -12.35 6.62 -10.40
C SER A 3 -11.78 7.39 -9.21
N HIS A 4 -10.85 6.79 -8.47
CA HIS A 4 -10.19 7.41 -7.33
C HIS A 4 -8.72 7.71 -7.60
N SER A 5 -8.17 8.67 -6.84
CA SER A 5 -6.76 9.05 -6.97
C SER A 5 -5.83 8.02 -6.33
N ILE A 6 -4.57 8.03 -6.74
CA ILE A 6 -3.50 7.27 -6.07
C ILE A 6 -3.47 7.58 -4.56
N ALA A 7 -3.58 8.86 -4.18
CA ALA A 7 -3.53 9.29 -2.79
C ALA A 7 -4.67 8.70 -1.94
N PHE A 8 -5.85 8.51 -2.54
CA PHE A 8 -6.96 7.82 -1.88
C PHE A 8 -6.58 6.37 -1.55
N TYR A 9 -6.04 5.61 -2.52
CA TYR A 9 -5.63 4.23 -2.30
C TYR A 9 -4.42 4.10 -1.36
N GLU A 10 -3.49 5.06 -1.38
CA GLU A 10 -2.39 5.11 -0.40
C GLU A 10 -2.93 5.15 1.03
N GLU A 11 -3.94 5.99 1.27
CA GLU A 11 -4.59 6.10 2.58
C GLU A 11 -5.29 4.79 2.97
N GLN A 12 -6.01 4.16 2.04
CA GLN A 12 -6.64 2.86 2.30
C GLN A 12 -5.63 1.79 2.71
N PHE A 13 -4.47 1.71 2.03
CA PHE A 13 -3.42 0.78 2.42
C PHE A 13 -2.84 1.11 3.80
N LYS A 14 -2.56 2.38 4.08
CA LYS A 14 -2.00 2.83 5.38
C LYS A 14 -2.95 2.49 6.53
N VAL A 15 -4.24 2.80 6.39
CA VAL A 15 -5.28 2.46 7.37
C VAL A 15 -5.33 0.96 7.57
N TYR A 16 -5.40 0.17 6.50
CA TYR A 16 -5.44 -1.29 6.60
C TYR A 16 -4.22 -1.86 7.34
N ILE A 17 -3.02 -1.35 7.05
CA ILE A 17 -1.79 -1.77 7.74
C ILE A 17 -1.86 -1.44 9.23
N MET A 18 -2.34 -0.25 9.60
CA MET A 18 -2.52 0.14 11.00
C MET A 18 -3.53 -0.78 11.72
N GLU A 19 -4.69 -1.03 11.11
CA GLU A 19 -5.71 -1.95 11.67
C GLU A 19 -5.17 -3.39 11.80
N ASN A 20 -4.40 -3.86 10.82
CA ASN A 20 -3.76 -5.17 10.86
C ASN A 20 -2.72 -5.28 12.00
N MET A 21 -1.94 -4.22 12.25
CA MET A 21 -1.00 -4.16 13.39
C MET A 21 -1.70 -4.19 14.75
N LEU A 22 -2.93 -3.69 14.83
CA LEU A 22 -3.76 -3.76 16.04
C LEU A 22 -4.45 -5.13 16.21
N GLY A 23 -4.29 -6.04 15.25
CA GLY A 23 -4.94 -7.35 15.24
C GLY A 23 -6.41 -7.33 14.82
N GLU A 24 -6.89 -6.23 14.24
CA GLU A 24 -8.29 -6.06 13.82
C GLU A 24 -8.58 -6.69 12.45
N LYS A 25 -7.54 -7.04 11.68
CA LYS A 25 -7.66 -7.70 10.39
C LYS A 25 -7.00 -9.07 10.42
N THR A 26 -7.73 -10.09 9.97
CA THR A 26 -7.23 -11.45 9.79
C THR A 26 -6.65 -11.72 8.40
N GLU A 27 -7.03 -10.90 7.43
CA GLU A 27 -6.60 -10.98 6.04
C GLU A 27 -5.19 -10.39 5.85
N THR A 28 -4.50 -10.81 4.78
CA THR A 28 -3.19 -10.25 4.46
C THR A 28 -3.32 -8.98 3.62
N LEU A 29 -2.28 -8.15 3.62
CA LEU A 29 -2.21 -6.98 2.73
C LEU A 29 -2.35 -7.35 1.24
N LYS A 30 -1.96 -8.57 0.86
CA LYS A 30 -2.14 -9.08 -0.51
C LYS A 30 -3.62 -9.36 -0.82
N ASP A 31 -4.35 -9.92 0.13
CA ASP A 31 -5.78 -10.20 -0.05
C ASP A 31 -6.56 -8.88 -0.19
N PHE A 32 -6.22 -7.90 0.64
CA PHE A 32 -6.78 -6.54 0.54
C PHE A 32 -6.47 -5.86 -0.80
N LEU A 33 -5.25 -6.00 -1.32
CA LEU A 33 -4.89 -5.50 -2.65
C LEU A 33 -5.76 -6.13 -3.75
N LEU A 34 -5.94 -7.45 -3.73
CA LEU A 34 -6.75 -8.15 -4.72
C LEU A 34 -8.22 -7.72 -4.65
N GLN A 35 -8.77 -7.60 -3.43
CA GLN A 35 -10.12 -7.11 -3.22
C GLN A 35 -10.32 -5.70 -3.78
N LEU A 36 -9.38 -4.78 -3.53
CA LEU A 36 -9.43 -3.42 -4.09
C LEU A 36 -9.42 -3.42 -5.63
N ILE A 37 -8.62 -4.30 -6.25
CA ILE A 37 -8.58 -4.41 -7.72
C ILE A 37 -9.91 -4.95 -8.26
N ASP A 38 -10.50 -5.95 -7.61
CA ASP A 38 -11.78 -6.53 -8.02
C ASP A 38 -12.94 -5.53 -7.88
N ASP A 39 -12.95 -4.73 -6.82
CA ASP A 39 -13.96 -3.69 -6.58
C ASP A 39 -13.78 -2.48 -7.50
N HIS A 40 -12.53 -2.14 -7.86
CA HIS A 40 -12.18 -0.94 -8.61
C HIS A 40 -11.30 -1.25 -9.84
N GLN A 41 -11.75 -2.16 -10.70
CA GLN A 41 -10.97 -2.65 -11.85
C GLN A 41 -10.43 -1.54 -12.78
N ASN A 42 -11.16 -0.43 -12.90
CA ASN A 42 -10.73 0.71 -13.73
C ASN A 42 -9.52 1.46 -13.14
N ASP A 43 -9.29 1.34 -11.83
CA ASP A 43 -8.26 2.05 -11.08
C ASP A 43 -7.07 1.13 -10.76
N TYR A 44 -6.94 -0.01 -11.46
CA TYR A 44 -5.91 -1.02 -11.15
C TYR A 44 -4.49 -0.46 -11.17
N LYS A 45 -4.22 0.55 -12.01
CA LYS A 45 -2.90 1.19 -12.10
C LYS A 45 -2.64 2.05 -10.87
N GLU A 46 -3.62 2.82 -10.45
CA GLU A 46 -3.59 3.71 -9.30
C GLU A 46 -3.42 2.91 -8.02
N ILE A 47 -4.18 1.81 -7.89
CA ILE A 47 -4.10 0.86 -6.78
C ILE A 47 -2.71 0.23 -6.70
N ASN A 48 -2.19 -0.28 -7.83
CA ASN A 48 -0.88 -0.91 -7.85
C ASN A 48 0.24 0.08 -7.53
N TYR A 49 0.15 1.32 -8.03
CA TYR A 49 1.12 2.36 -7.72
C TYR A 49 1.11 2.73 -6.23
N ALA A 50 -0.07 2.92 -5.65
CA ALA A 50 -0.25 3.20 -4.23
C ALA A 50 0.34 2.07 -3.37
N TYR A 51 0.05 0.81 -3.70
CA TYR A 51 0.59 -0.36 -3.01
C TYR A 51 2.13 -0.38 -3.03
N LEU A 52 2.74 -0.19 -4.21
CA LEU A 52 4.19 -0.19 -4.35
C LEU A 52 4.85 0.94 -3.57
N LYS A 53 4.24 2.12 -3.57
CA LYS A 53 4.74 3.27 -2.81
C LYS A 53 4.70 3.02 -1.31
N VAL A 54 3.56 2.58 -0.77
CA VAL A 54 3.42 2.25 0.66
C VAL A 54 4.38 1.14 1.07
N LYS A 55 4.53 0.10 0.24
CA LYS A 55 5.51 -0.97 0.47
C LYS A 55 6.94 -0.43 0.54
N LYS A 56 7.31 0.51 -0.35
CA LYS A 56 8.62 1.15 -0.34
C LYS A 56 8.84 2.00 0.92
N GLU A 57 7.81 2.74 1.36
CA GLU A 57 7.84 3.53 2.59
C GLU A 57 8.07 2.63 3.83
N LEU A 58 7.36 1.50 3.92
CA LEU A 58 7.47 0.56 5.05
C LEU A 58 8.83 -0.14 5.13
N LEU A 59 9.39 -0.55 3.99
CA LEU A 59 10.65 -1.28 3.97
C LEU A 59 11.87 -0.37 4.24
N GLY A 60 11.65 0.95 4.25
CA GLY A 60 12.71 1.95 4.23
C GLY A 60 13.49 1.87 2.90
N THR A 61 13.83 3.01 2.32
CA THR A 61 14.84 3.01 1.25
C THR A 61 16.16 2.50 1.82
N LYS A 62 16.51 1.24 1.51
CA LYS A 62 17.87 0.69 1.73
C LYS A 62 18.97 1.49 1.02
N ASP A 63 18.61 2.46 0.18
CA ASP A 63 19.53 3.32 -0.56
C ASP A 63 20.24 4.39 0.29
N ASN A 64 19.94 4.51 1.59
CA ASN A 64 20.63 5.45 2.50
C ASN A 64 21.66 4.79 3.46
N ILE A 65 21.97 3.49 3.29
CA ILE A 65 23.00 2.80 4.09
C ILE A 65 24.24 2.50 3.23
N GLU A 66 24.71 3.45 2.42
CA GLU A 66 26.03 3.34 1.76
C GLU A 66 26.92 4.59 1.88
N ASN A 67 26.52 5.62 2.65
CA ASN A 67 27.35 6.80 2.90
C ASN A 67 27.65 7.01 4.39
N GLY A 68 28.12 5.95 5.06
CA GLY A 68 28.56 5.97 6.45
C GLY A 68 29.82 5.15 6.71
N LYS A 69 30.69 5.00 5.70
CA LYS A 69 32.11 4.69 5.94
C LYS A 69 32.86 6.02 6.04
N LEU A 70 33.27 6.38 7.26
CA LEU A 70 34.58 6.94 7.62
C LEU A 70 34.67 6.95 9.15
#